data_AF-A0A1Q7CK41-F1
#
_entry.id   AF-A0A1Q7CK41-F1
#
_cell.length_a   1.000
_cell.length_b   1.000
_cell.length_c   1.000
_cell.angle_alpha   90.00
_cell.angle_beta   90.00
_cell.angle_gamma   90.00
#
_symmetry.space_group_name_H-M   'P 1'
#
loop_
_entity.id
_entity.type
_entity.pdbx_description
1 polymer ?
#
loop_
_entity_poly.entity_id
_entity_poly.type
_entity_poly.pdbx_seq_one_letter_code
_entity_poly.pdbx_strand_id
1 'polypeptide(L)'
;MLQRYLFSIRFAVSIMALAAWVAEAQGVKGSPPSPSQQVTRANGDGTGEHGPQLQHRNRRYQLHSADVLELNFPFTPEFNQTVTVQPDGYITLRGVDSIRVEGQTLPEVNDSLRSVYAKILHHRGWP
;
A
#
# COMPACT_ATOMS: atom_id res chain seq x y z
N MET A 1 -4.70 -42.81 -12.00
CA MET A 1 -3.38 -42.26 -12.37
C MET A 1 -3.58 -41.09 -13.32
N LEU A 2 -3.16 -39.90 -12.86
CA LEU A 2 -2.77 -38.67 -13.58
C LEU A 2 -3.48 -38.26 -14.90
N GLN A 3 -4.31 -37.21 -14.82
CA GLN A 3 -4.47 -36.22 -15.89
C GLN A 3 -3.99 -34.87 -15.32
N ARG A 4 -2.78 -34.42 -15.63
CA ARG A 4 -2.34 -33.66 -16.83
C ARG A 4 -2.97 -32.27 -16.91
N TYR A 5 -2.46 -31.35 -16.08
CA TYR A 5 -2.55 -29.91 -16.34
C TYR A 5 -1.19 -29.43 -16.84
N LEU A 6 -1.14 -29.11 -18.13
CA LEU A 6 -0.07 -28.34 -18.77
C LEU A 6 -0.18 -26.89 -18.27
N PHE A 7 0.61 -26.53 -17.27
CA PHE A 7 0.88 -25.13 -16.95
C PHE A 7 1.89 -24.60 -17.97
N SER A 8 1.38 -23.91 -19.00
CA SER A 8 2.19 -23.12 -19.91
C SER A 8 2.53 -21.80 -19.23
N ILE A 9 3.67 -21.74 -18.54
CA ILE A 9 4.23 -20.49 -18.02
C ILE A 9 5.40 -20.12 -18.94
N ARG A 10 5.12 -19.26 -19.92
CA ARG A 10 6.17 -18.51 -20.62
C ARG A 10 6.21 -17.12 -20.02
N PHE A 11 7.25 -16.82 -19.25
CA PHE A 11 8.05 -15.59 -19.34
C PHE A 11 9.04 -15.55 -18.17
N ALA A 12 10.31 -15.77 -18.48
CA ALA A 12 11.41 -15.24 -17.68
C ALA A 12 12.50 -14.87 -18.68
N VAL A 13 12.52 -13.58 -19.04
CA VAL A 13 13.57 -12.97 -19.84
C VAL A 13 14.83 -12.94 -19.00
N SER A 14 15.85 -13.64 -19.48
CA SER A 14 17.21 -13.66 -18.97
C SER A 14 17.84 -12.28 -19.11
N ILE A 15 18.33 -11.70 -18.01
CA ILE A 15 19.29 -10.59 -18.07
C ILE A 15 20.62 -11.16 -17.61
N MET A 16 21.49 -11.45 -18.56
CA MET A 16 22.91 -11.73 -18.31
C MET A 16 23.76 -10.87 -19.24
N ALA A 17 24.79 -10.29 -18.62
CA ALA A 17 25.57 -9.12 -18.98
C ALA A 17 26.40 -9.19 -20.27
N LEU A 18 26.83 -8.03 -20.78
CA LEU A 18 28.24 -7.82 -21.19
C LEU A 18 28.65 -6.33 -21.30
N ALA A 19 29.58 -5.96 -20.41
CA ALA A 19 30.82 -5.18 -20.57
C ALA A 19 30.97 -3.95 -21.52
N ALA A 20 31.46 -2.86 -20.89
CA ALA A 20 32.74 -2.16 -21.16
C ALA A 20 32.84 -0.91 -22.08
N TRP A 21 33.27 0.17 -21.41
CA TRP A 21 34.16 1.30 -21.77
C TRP A 21 33.92 2.21 -22.98
N VAL A 22 33.78 3.51 -22.68
CA VAL A 22 34.72 4.53 -23.20
C VAL A 22 34.88 5.65 -22.17
N ALA A 23 36.13 6.03 -21.92
CA ALA A 23 36.58 7.19 -21.16
C ALA A 23 37.13 8.22 -22.17
N GLU A 24 36.86 9.51 -21.95
CA GLU A 24 37.66 10.70 -22.34
C GLU A 24 36.78 11.94 -22.04
N ALA A 25 37.18 13.08 -21.48
CA ALA A 25 38.29 13.52 -20.64
C ALA A 25 37.82 14.81 -19.93
N GLN A 26 38.64 15.27 -19.01
CA GLN A 26 38.39 16.25 -17.94
C GLN A 26 38.36 17.74 -18.38
N GLY A 27 37.75 18.58 -17.53
CA GLY A 27 38.04 20.02 -17.39
C GLY A 27 36.77 20.85 -17.26
N VAL A 28 36.42 21.47 -16.13
CA VAL A 28 37.18 22.54 -15.45
C VAL A 28 36.82 22.58 -13.96
N LYS A 29 37.86 22.77 -13.15
CA LYS A 29 37.86 22.97 -11.70
C LYS A 29 37.13 24.26 -11.30
N GLY A 30 36.34 24.21 -10.23
CA GLY A 30 35.86 25.40 -9.51
C GLY A 30 35.54 25.04 -8.06
N SER A 31 36.43 25.42 -7.14
CA SER A 31 36.34 25.19 -5.70
C SER A 31 35.30 26.10 -5.00
N PRO A 32 34.62 25.68 -3.91
CA PRO A 32 34.03 26.58 -2.89
C PRO A 32 35.06 26.87 -1.76
N PRO A 33 34.95 27.91 -0.86
CA PRO A 33 33.74 28.39 -0.14
C PRO A 33 33.63 29.91 0.25
N SER A 34 32.43 30.34 0.73
CA SER A 34 31.97 31.39 1.72
C SER A 34 32.81 32.64 2.14
N PRO A 35 32.27 33.75 2.77
CA PRO A 35 30.97 33.90 3.48
C PRO A 35 30.17 35.25 3.36
N SER A 36 28.88 35.18 3.73
CA SER A 36 28.03 36.17 4.44
C SER A 36 27.77 37.58 3.89
N GLN A 37 26.47 37.89 3.68
CA GLN A 37 25.82 39.12 4.14
C GLN A 37 24.30 38.88 4.38
N GLN A 38 23.93 38.70 5.65
CA GLN A 38 22.62 39.13 6.19
C GLN A 38 22.69 40.68 6.25
N VAL A 39 21.67 41.54 6.13
CA VAL A 39 20.25 41.59 6.52
C VAL A 39 19.63 42.73 5.69
N THR A 40 18.37 42.63 5.27
CA THR A 40 17.47 43.81 5.30
C THR A 40 16.05 43.35 5.61
N ARG A 41 15.57 43.76 6.80
CA ARG A 41 14.17 43.65 7.19
C ARG A 41 13.38 44.66 6.35
N ALA A 42 12.51 44.18 5.49
CA ALA A 42 11.43 45.00 4.93
C ALA A 42 10.11 44.42 5.44
N ASN A 43 9.43 45.20 6.27
CA ASN A 43 8.06 44.99 6.70
C ASN A 43 7.17 45.03 5.44
N GLY A 44 6.81 43.86 4.93
CA GLY A 44 5.86 43.69 3.83
C GLY A 44 4.63 42.99 4.36
N ASP A 45 3.54 43.73 4.43
CA ASP A 45 2.18 43.23 4.62
C ASP A 45 1.86 42.21 3.51
N GLY A 46 2.07 40.93 3.83
CA GLY A 46 1.97 39.81 2.91
C GLY A 46 0.62 39.11 3.05
N THR A 47 -0.41 39.66 2.41
CA THR A 47 -1.64 38.92 2.16
C THR A 47 -1.33 37.75 1.22
N GLY A 48 -1.50 36.50 1.68
CA GLY A 48 -1.54 35.31 0.83
C GLY A 48 -0.50 34.22 1.12
N GLU A 49 -0.25 33.89 2.38
CA GLU A 49 0.46 32.66 2.75
C GLU A 49 -0.41 31.40 2.54
N HIS A 50 -0.58 30.97 1.29
CA HIS A 50 -0.89 29.56 0.99
C HIS A 50 0.39 28.89 0.47
N GLY A 51 1.41 28.83 1.32
CA GLY A 51 2.50 27.86 1.12
C GLY A 51 1.96 26.43 1.22
N PRO A 52 2.62 25.43 0.61
CA PRO A 52 2.21 24.03 0.73
C PRO A 52 2.25 23.61 2.20
N GLN A 53 1.08 23.58 2.85
CA GLN A 53 0.95 23.12 4.22
C GLN A 53 1.24 21.61 4.23
N LEU A 54 2.21 21.20 5.04
CA LEU A 54 2.52 19.79 5.26
C LEU A 54 1.26 19.09 5.80
N GLN A 55 0.59 18.34 4.94
CA GLN A 55 -0.58 17.54 5.27
C GLN A 55 -0.26 16.67 6.50
N HIS A 56 -1.25 16.57 7.39
CA HIS A 56 -1.13 15.96 8.71
C HIS A 56 -0.41 14.60 8.67
N ARG A 57 0.79 14.52 9.28
CA ARG A 57 1.69 13.34 9.23
C ARG A 57 1.17 12.10 9.98
N ASN A 58 -0.03 12.17 10.58
CA ASN A 58 -0.63 11.10 11.36
C ASN A 58 -2.04 10.73 10.87
N ARG A 59 -2.24 10.64 9.55
CA ARG A 59 -3.48 10.06 9.01
C ARG A 59 -3.32 8.54 8.95
N ARG A 60 -4.25 7.82 9.57
CA ARG A 60 -4.28 6.35 9.49
C ARG A 60 -4.60 5.92 8.07
N TYR A 61 -3.94 4.86 7.61
CA TYR A 61 -4.21 4.27 6.31
C TYR A 61 -5.68 3.86 6.19
N GLN A 62 -6.27 4.20 5.06
CA GLN A 62 -7.62 3.80 4.66
C GLN A 62 -7.48 2.91 3.44
N LEU A 63 -8.25 1.82 3.42
CA LEU A 63 -8.22 0.87 2.32
C LEU A 63 -8.73 1.51 1.04
N HIS A 64 -8.07 1.15 -0.05
CA HIS A 64 -8.39 1.59 -1.39
C HIS A 64 -8.60 0.39 -2.32
N SER A 65 -9.27 0.64 -3.44
CA SER A 65 -9.34 -0.31 -4.55
C SER A 65 -7.95 -0.83 -4.92
N ALA A 66 -7.88 -2.12 -5.27
CA ALA A 66 -6.66 -2.89 -5.55
C ALA A 66 -5.78 -3.24 -4.34
N ASP A 67 -6.13 -2.82 -3.12
CA ASP A 67 -5.46 -3.33 -1.92
C ASP A 67 -5.71 -4.83 -1.73
N VAL A 68 -4.72 -5.52 -1.15
CA VAL A 68 -4.81 -6.96 -0.86
C VAL A 68 -4.82 -7.15 0.65
N LEU A 69 -5.85 -7.84 1.14
CA LEU A 69 -5.98 -8.20 2.54
C LEU A 69 -5.80 -9.71 2.71
N GLU A 70 -4.97 -10.09 3.68
CA GLU A 70 -4.87 -11.46 4.15
C GLU A 70 -5.72 -11.64 5.41
N LEU A 71 -6.70 -12.53 5.35
CA LEU A 71 -7.55 -12.88 6.48
C LEU A 71 -7.09 -14.24 7.01
N ASN A 72 -6.63 -14.25 8.26
CA ASN A 72 -6.22 -15.45 8.98
C ASN A 72 -7.11 -15.66 10.20
N PHE A 73 -7.71 -16.84 10.28
CA PHE A 73 -8.59 -17.31 11.34
C PHE A 73 -7.96 -18.52 12.04
N PRO A 74 -7.20 -18.32 13.14
CA PRO A 74 -6.43 -19.38 13.79
C PRO A 74 -7.25 -20.59 14.25
N PHE A 75 -8.51 -20.37 14.63
CA PHE A 75 -9.40 -21.42 15.14
C PHE A 75 -10.32 -22.04 14.09
N THR A 76 -10.33 -21.46 12.88
CA THR A 76 -11.18 -21.88 11.76
C THR A 76 -10.46 -21.63 10.43
N PRO A 77 -9.36 -22.39 10.15
CA PRO A 77 -8.51 -22.17 8.98
C PRO A 77 -9.25 -22.36 7.64
N GLU A 78 -10.42 -22.99 7.64
CA GLU A 78 -11.29 -23.09 6.47
C GLU A 78 -11.78 -21.74 5.92
N PHE A 79 -11.71 -20.68 6.74
CA PHE A 79 -12.02 -19.30 6.35
C PHE A 79 -10.79 -18.46 5.99
N ASN A 80 -9.58 -19.03 6.06
CA ASN A 80 -8.37 -18.32 5.65
C ASN A 80 -8.42 -18.01 4.15
N GLN A 81 -8.18 -16.76 3.81
CA GLN A 81 -8.30 -16.28 2.44
C GLN A 81 -7.51 -14.99 2.24
N THR A 82 -7.01 -14.82 1.03
CA THR A 82 -6.45 -13.56 0.55
C THR A 82 -7.45 -12.95 -0.41
N VAL A 83 -7.91 -11.74 -0.12
CA VAL A 83 -8.93 -11.04 -0.91
C VAL A 83 -8.39 -9.70 -1.39
N THR A 84 -8.79 -9.31 -2.58
CA THR A 84 -8.45 -8.01 -3.16
C THR A 84 -9.67 -7.09 -3.07
N VAL A 85 -9.45 -5.84 -2.68
CA VAL A 85 -10.48 -4.79 -2.74
C VAL A 85 -10.80 -4.53 -4.21
N GLN A 86 -12.04 -4.81 -4.60
CA GLN A 86 -12.51 -4.61 -5.95
C GLN A 86 -12.62 -3.11 -6.28
N PRO A 87 -12.70 -2.72 -7.58
CA PRO A 87 -12.82 -1.32 -7.99
C PRO A 87 -14.07 -0.59 -7.47
N ASP A 88 -15.07 -1.33 -7.00
CA ASP A 88 -16.29 -0.81 -6.36
C ASP A 88 -16.14 -0.60 -4.84
N GLY A 89 -14.96 -0.95 -4.29
CA GLY A 89 -14.64 -0.84 -2.88
C GLY A 89 -15.11 -2.03 -2.01
N TYR A 90 -15.57 -3.12 -2.62
CA TYR A 90 -16.04 -4.32 -1.91
C TYR A 90 -14.99 -5.44 -1.89
N ILE A 91 -15.03 -6.25 -0.84
CA ILE A 91 -14.33 -7.53 -0.78
C ILE A 91 -15.34 -8.68 -0.75
N THR A 92 -15.05 -9.73 -1.50
CA THR A 92 -15.83 -10.97 -1.50
C THR A 92 -15.25 -11.92 -0.46
N LEU A 93 -16.08 -12.34 0.48
CA LEU A 93 -15.67 -13.15 1.62
C LEU A 93 -16.21 -14.58 1.52
N ARG A 94 -15.43 -15.56 1.95
CA ARG A 94 -15.90 -16.95 2.04
C ARG A 94 -16.96 -17.10 3.12
N GLY A 95 -18.12 -17.63 2.72
CA GLY A 95 -19.20 -18.03 3.61
C GLY A 95 -20.12 -16.89 4.08
N VAL A 96 -19.82 -15.65 3.72
CA VAL A 96 -20.63 -14.46 4.04
C VAL A 96 -20.75 -13.59 2.79
N ASP A 97 -21.70 -12.66 2.78
CA ASP A 97 -21.83 -11.70 1.69
C ASP A 97 -20.64 -10.75 1.58
N SER A 98 -20.50 -10.14 0.41
CA SER A 98 -19.50 -9.12 0.15
C SER A 98 -19.74 -7.89 1.02
N ILE A 99 -18.66 -7.28 1.51
CA ILE A 99 -18.73 -6.08 2.36
C ILE A 99 -17.91 -4.95 1.76
N ARG A 100 -18.39 -3.72 1.93
CA ARG A 100 -17.67 -2.51 1.52
C ARG A 100 -16.59 -2.20 2.55
N VAL A 101 -15.35 -2.01 2.09
CA VAL A 101 -14.19 -1.73 2.96
C VAL A 101 -13.40 -0.50 2.54
N GLU A 102 -13.67 0.04 1.35
CA GLU A 102 -13.04 1.27 0.86
C GLU A 102 -13.27 2.45 1.81
N GLY A 103 -12.21 3.22 2.06
CA GLY A 103 -12.24 4.38 2.96
C GLY A 103 -12.20 4.02 4.44
N GLN A 104 -12.36 2.74 4.79
CA GLN A 104 -12.25 2.27 6.17
C GLN A 104 -10.79 2.02 6.53
N THR A 105 -10.48 2.24 7.80
CA THR A 105 -9.21 1.88 8.40
C THR A 105 -9.19 0.39 8.76
N LEU A 106 -8.00 -0.18 8.97
CA LEU A 106 -7.86 -1.60 9.36
C LEU A 106 -8.68 -1.99 10.61
N PRO A 107 -8.72 -1.20 11.71
CA PRO A 107 -9.57 -1.51 12.86
C PRO A 107 -11.06 -1.58 12.51
N GLU A 108 -11.56 -0.63 11.73
CA GLU A 108 -12.98 -0.58 11.33
C GLU A 108 -13.36 -1.79 10.46
N VAL A 109 -12.45 -2.20 9.56
CA VAL A 109 -12.63 -3.44 8.78
C VAL A 109 -12.62 -4.66 9.69
N ASN A 110 -11.71 -4.72 10.66
CA ASN A 110 -11.65 -5.84 11.60
C ASN A 110 -12.95 -5.98 12.41
N ASP A 111 -13.52 -4.87 12.87
CA ASP A 111 -14.81 -4.88 13.59
C ASP A 111 -15.98 -5.27 12.68
N SER A 112 -15.97 -4.79 11.43
CA SER A 112 -16.94 -5.19 10.40
C SER A 112 -16.87 -6.70 10.12
N LEU A 113 -15.66 -7.23 9.93
CA LEU A 113 -15.42 -8.67 9.73
C LEU A 113 -15.88 -9.49 10.94
N ARG A 114 -15.57 -9.03 12.16
CA ARG A 114 -16.04 -9.68 13.39
C ARG A 114 -17.56 -9.75 13.44
N SER A 115 -18.26 -8.65 13.15
CA SER A 115 -19.72 -8.60 13.17
C SER A 115 -20.35 -9.55 12.14
N VAL A 116 -19.78 -9.59 10.93
CA VAL A 116 -20.27 -10.41 9.83
C VAL A 116 -20.02 -11.90 10.09
N TYR A 117 -18.80 -12.26 10.52
CA TYR A 117 -18.46 -13.66 10.84
C TYR A 117 -19.05 -14.16 12.15
N ALA A 118 -19.36 -13.28 13.12
CA ALA A 118 -20.05 -13.69 14.35
C ALA A 118 -21.36 -14.41 14.02
N LYS A 119 -22.11 -13.97 13.01
CA LYS A 119 -23.38 -14.65 12.64
C LYS A 119 -23.20 -16.14 12.28
N ILE A 120 -22.04 -16.52 11.78
CA ILE A 120 -21.76 -17.88 11.29
C ILE A 120 -20.90 -18.67 12.27
N LEU A 121 -19.92 -18.02 12.90
CA LEU A 121 -18.98 -18.68 13.82
C LEU A 121 -19.50 -18.80 15.25
N HIS A 122 -20.52 -18.03 15.65
CA HIS A 122 -21.11 -18.10 17.01
C HIS A 122 -21.96 -19.37 17.25
N HIS A 123 -22.08 -20.25 16.25
CA HIS A 123 -22.81 -21.51 16.35
C HIS A 123 -22.02 -22.67 16.98
N ARG A 124 -20.72 -22.50 17.33
CA ARG A 124 -20.05 -23.50 18.19
C ARG A 124 -20.29 -23.13 19.64
N GLY A 125 -21.44 -23.57 20.16
CA GLY A 125 -21.77 -23.49 21.57
C GLY A 125 -20.61 -24.00 22.42
N TRP A 126 -20.15 -23.12 23.31
CA TRP A 126 -19.45 -23.53 24.51
C TRP A 126 -20.45 -23.37 25.67
N PRO A 127 -20.57 -24.36 26.57
CA PRO A 127 -21.52 -24.33 27.69
C PRO A 127 -21.26 -23.19 28.68
#